data_AF-Q316R3-F1
#
_entry.id   AF-Q316R3-F1
#
_cell.length_a   1.000
_cell.length_b   1.000
_cell.length_c   1.000
_cell.angle_alpha   90.00
_cell.angle_beta   90.00
_cell.angle_gamma   90.00
#
_symmetry.space_group_name_H-M   'P 1'
#
loop_
_entity.id
_entity.type
_entity.pdbx_description
1 polymer ?
#
loop_
_entity_poly.entity_id
_entity_poly.type
_entity_poly.pdbx_seq_one_letter_code
_entity_poly.pdbx_strand_id
1 'polypeptide(L)'
;MCAASRITHLNRTGMKAFSDGNLANAEFLLQQALRQARQLNSDTFEAKIRNNLGLVCFKAGRLQEAREHFGHALAFIGGRIGSENRLYRAVQTNLAAAEAC
;
A
#
# COMPACT_ATOMS: atom_id res chain seq x y z
N MET A 1 18.96 -10.80 -10.08
CA MET A 1 17.73 -9.97 -9.97
C MET A 1 17.79 -9.21 -8.65
N CYS A 2 17.85 -7.87 -8.67
CA CYS A 2 17.91 -7.08 -7.43
C CYS A 2 16.58 -7.18 -6.68
N ALA A 3 16.60 -7.39 -5.37
CA ALA A 3 15.37 -7.58 -4.58
C ALA A 3 14.38 -6.40 -4.72
N ALA A 4 14.87 -5.16 -4.91
CA ALA A 4 14.06 -3.98 -5.19
C ALA A 4 13.31 -4.04 -6.54
N SER A 5 13.88 -4.66 -7.58
CA SER A 5 13.21 -4.80 -8.88
C SER A 5 12.04 -5.78 -8.78
N ARG A 6 12.16 -6.81 -7.94
CA ARG A 6 11.10 -7.78 -7.68
C ARG A 6 9.92 -7.15 -6.94
N ILE A 7 10.19 -6.35 -5.90
CA ILE A 7 9.15 -5.58 -5.20
C ILE A 7 8.39 -4.68 -6.18
N THR A 8 9.12 -3.93 -7.01
CA THR A 8 8.52 -3.02 -7.97
C THR A 8 7.68 -3.77 -9.01
N HIS A 9 8.15 -4.92 -9.48
CA HIS A 9 7.39 -5.77 -10.40
C HIS A 9 6.10 -6.29 -9.76
N LEU A 10 6.18 -6.88 -8.55
CA LEU A 10 5.01 -7.38 -7.81
C LEU A 10 4.00 -6.26 -7.55
N ASN A 11 4.45 -5.09 -7.15
CA ASN A 11 3.59 -3.94 -6.92
C ASN A 11 2.87 -3.48 -8.20
N ARG A 12 3.58 -3.40 -9.33
CA ARG A 12 2.97 -3.03 -10.62
C ARG A 12 1.96 -4.06 -11.09
N THR A 13 2.30 -5.35 -11.01
CA THR A 13 1.39 -6.44 -11.41
C THR A 13 0.17 -6.50 -10.48
N GLY A 14 0.34 -6.28 -9.18
CA GLY A 14 -0.76 -6.19 -8.22
C GLY A 14 -1.71 -5.03 -8.52
N MET A 15 -1.17 -3.85 -8.83
CA MET A 15 -2.00 -2.70 -9.22
C MET A 15 -2.70 -2.89 -10.57
N LYS A 16 -2.09 -3.61 -11.51
CA LYS A 16 -2.77 -4.02 -12.73
C LYS A 16 -3.97 -4.94 -12.41
N ALA A 17 -3.77 -5.97 -11.59
CA ALA A 17 -4.85 -6.85 -11.16
C ALA A 17 -5.99 -6.10 -10.44
N PHE A 18 -5.65 -5.06 -9.65
CA PHE A 18 -6.64 -4.18 -9.03
C PHE A 18 -7.45 -3.40 -10.07
N SER A 19 -6.80 -2.83 -11.09
CA SER A 19 -7.48 -2.16 -12.20
C SER A 19 -8.38 -3.10 -13.00
N ASP A 20 -7.99 -4.37 -13.12
CA ASP A 20 -8.78 -5.42 -13.77
C ASP A 20 -9.94 -5.93 -12.89
N GLY A 21 -10.10 -5.39 -11.66
CA GLY A 21 -11.14 -5.80 -10.70
C GLY A 21 -10.84 -7.10 -9.95
N ASN A 22 -9.68 -7.73 -10.20
CA ASN A 22 -9.27 -8.95 -9.51
C ASN A 22 -8.60 -8.61 -8.16
N LEU A 23 -9.45 -8.27 -7.18
CA LEU A 23 -9.01 -7.81 -5.86
C LEU A 23 -8.21 -8.88 -5.09
N ALA A 24 -8.59 -10.16 -5.20
CA ALA A 24 -7.89 -11.25 -4.53
C ALA A 24 -6.45 -11.42 -5.04
N ASN A 25 -6.25 -11.37 -6.36
CA ASN A 25 -4.91 -11.45 -6.94
C ASN A 25 -4.09 -10.18 -6.64
N ALA A 26 -4.73 -9.01 -6.66
CA ALA A 26 -4.07 -7.75 -6.29
C ALA A 26 -3.53 -7.82 -4.85
N GLU A 27 -4.37 -8.24 -3.90
CA GLU A 27 -3.99 -8.41 -2.50
C GLU A 27 -2.83 -9.42 -2.35
N PHE A 28 -2.93 -10.59 -2.98
CA PHE A 28 -1.88 -11.61 -2.93
C PHE A 28 -0.52 -11.07 -3.42
N LEU A 29 -0.49 -10.40 -4.57
CA LEU A 29 0.72 -9.84 -5.15
C LEU A 29 1.31 -8.72 -4.30
N LEU A 30 0.46 -7.84 -3.76
CA LEU A 30 0.89 -6.74 -2.90
C LEU A 30 1.37 -7.25 -1.53
N GLN A 31 0.77 -8.28 -0.95
CA GLN A 31 1.28 -8.93 0.27
C GLN A 31 2.66 -9.57 0.05
N GLN A 32 2.90 -10.17 -1.12
CA GLN A 32 4.25 -10.65 -1.48
C GLN A 32 5.25 -9.50 -1.56
N ALA A 33 4.87 -8.39 -2.21
CA ALA A 33 5.72 -7.21 -2.30
C ALA A 33 6.04 -6.65 -0.90
N LEU A 34 5.05 -6.61 0.00
CA LEU A 34 5.20 -6.11 1.37
C LEU A 34 6.18 -6.97 2.17
N ARG A 35 6.09 -8.30 2.07
CA ARG A 35 7.04 -9.21 2.73
C ARG A 35 8.49 -8.93 2.30
N GLN A 36 8.70 -8.70 1.01
CA GLN A 36 10.04 -8.37 0.48
C GLN A 36 10.50 -6.97 0.91
N ALA A 37 9.61 -5.98 0.92
CA ALA A 37 9.93 -4.64 1.40
C ALA A 37 10.41 -4.65 2.85
N ARG A 38 9.75 -5.44 3.71
CA ARG A 38 10.16 -5.67 5.10
C ARG A 38 11.51 -6.37 5.20
N GLN A 39 11.77 -7.39 4.40
CA GLN A 39 13.07 -8.09 4.37
C GLN A 39 14.22 -7.15 3.99
N LEU A 40 13.95 -6.14 3.16
CA LEU A 40 14.94 -5.12 2.79
C LEU A 40 14.97 -3.92 3.73
N ASN A 41 14.15 -3.91 4.80
CA ASN A 41 13.97 -2.77 5.70
C ASN A 41 13.71 -1.45 4.95
N SER A 42 12.94 -1.51 3.86
CA SER A 42 12.66 -0.35 3.02
C SER A 42 11.33 0.28 3.38
N ASP A 43 11.39 1.30 4.22
CA ASP A 43 10.23 2.08 4.67
C ASP A 43 9.45 2.69 3.49
N THR A 44 10.17 3.15 2.46
CA THR A 44 9.55 3.74 1.26
C THR A 44 8.75 2.71 0.48
N PHE A 45 9.24 1.48 0.32
CA PHE A 45 8.47 0.43 -0.35
C PHE A 45 7.31 -0.03 0.52
N GLU A 46 7.53 -0.23 1.82
CA GLU A 46 6.49 -0.65 2.75
C GLU A 46 5.32 0.34 2.79
N ALA A 47 5.59 1.64 2.89
CA ALA A 47 4.55 2.66 2.88
C ALA A 47 3.74 2.67 1.57
N LYS A 48 4.39 2.60 0.41
CA LYS A 48 3.72 2.57 -0.90
C LYS A 48 2.84 1.34 -1.07
N ILE A 49 3.33 0.17 -0.65
CA ILE A 49 2.60 -1.09 -0.81
C ILE A 49 1.42 -1.15 0.16
N ARG A 50 1.58 -0.65 1.39
CA ARG A 50 0.48 -0.53 2.36
C ARG A 50 -0.61 0.41 1.88
N ASN A 51 -0.27 1.55 1.28
CA ASN A 51 -1.27 2.40 0.62
C ASN A 51 -2.08 1.62 -0.43
N ASN A 52 -1.39 0.84 -1.26
CA ASN A 52 -2.05 0.08 -2.32
C ASN A 52 -2.93 -1.05 -1.75
N LEU A 53 -2.49 -1.74 -0.70
CA LEU A 53 -3.32 -2.71 0.02
C LEU A 53 -4.56 -2.04 0.62
N GLY A 54 -4.41 -0.85 1.19
CA GLY A 54 -5.54 -0.07 1.70
C GLY A 54 -6.58 0.23 0.62
N LEU A 55 -6.14 0.60 -0.60
CA LEU A 55 -7.04 0.81 -1.75
C LEU A 55 -7.76 -0.49 -2.16
N VAL A 56 -7.06 -1.63 -2.16
CA VAL A 56 -7.65 -2.94 -2.46
C VAL A 56 -8.71 -3.30 -1.42
N CYS A 57 -8.40 -3.18 -0.12
CA CYS A 57 -9.35 -3.45 0.96
C CYS A 57 -10.56 -2.51 0.91
N PHE A 58 -10.33 -1.22 0.65
CA PHE A 58 -11.40 -0.23 0.50
C PHE A 58 -12.35 -0.61 -0.64
N LYS A 59 -11.80 -0.97 -1.82
CA LYS A 59 -12.61 -1.42 -2.97
C LYS A 59 -13.35 -2.73 -2.70
N ALA A 60 -12.81 -3.60 -1.86
CA ALA A 60 -13.44 -4.84 -1.41
C ALA A 60 -14.52 -4.64 -0.33
N GLY A 61 -14.75 -3.40 0.13
CA GLY A 61 -15.67 -3.10 1.24
C GLY A 61 -15.10 -3.44 2.63
N ARG A 62 -13.82 -3.83 2.72
CA ARG A 62 -13.12 -4.16 3.97
C ARG A 62 -12.54 -2.89 4.60
N LEU A 63 -13.43 -2.01 5.07
CA LEU A 63 -13.10 -0.65 5.52
C LEU A 63 -12.13 -0.64 6.71
N GLN A 64 -12.29 -1.56 7.66
CA GLN A 64 -11.41 -1.65 8.83
C GLN A 64 -9.96 -1.95 8.41
N GLU A 65 -9.76 -2.97 7.58
CA GLU A 65 -8.43 -3.31 7.05
C GLU A 65 -7.84 -2.18 6.18
N ALA A 66 -8.69 -1.47 5.42
CA ALA A 66 -8.26 -0.32 4.65
C ALA A 66 -7.68 0.79 5.54
N ARG A 67 -8.41 1.15 6.62
CA ARG A 67 -7.98 2.16 7.61
C ARG A 67 -6.66 1.76 8.27
N GLU A 68 -6.52 0.50 8.66
CA GLU A 68 -5.26 -0.02 9.23
C GLU A 68 -4.10 0.11 8.26
N HIS A 69 -4.29 -0.30 7.01
CA HIS A 69 -3.26 -0.18 5.98
C HIS A 69 -2.84 1.27 5.71
N PHE A 70 -3.79 2.19 5.60
CA PHE A 70 -3.49 3.61 5.41
C PHE A 70 -2.82 4.23 6.65
N GLY A 71 -3.31 3.92 7.86
CA GLY A 71 -2.73 4.40 9.11
C GLY A 71 -1.28 3.95 9.28
N HIS A 72 -0.99 2.69 8.99
CA HIS A 72 0.39 2.20 8.98
C HIS A 72 1.25 2.92 7.94
N ALA A 73 0.74 3.13 6.71
CA ALA A 73 1.49 3.87 5.69
C ALA A 73 1.80 5.31 6.14
N LEU A 74 0.85 6.03 6.76
CA LEU A 74 1.09 7.35 7.32
C LEU A 74 2.13 7.34 8.43
N ALA A 75 2.07 6.38 9.36
CA ALA A 75 3.05 6.26 10.44
C ALA A 75 4.48 6.07 9.91
N PHE A 76 4.66 5.22 8.89
CA PHE A 76 5.96 5.04 8.23
C PHE A 76 6.44 6.31 7.53
N ILE A 77 5.56 6.99 6.78
CA ILE A 77 5.94 8.20 6.04
C ILE A 77 6.24 9.35 7.00
N GLY A 78 5.35 9.62 7.96
CA GLY A 78 5.49 10.72 8.92
C GLY A 78 6.69 10.56 9.85
N GLY A 79 6.99 9.34 10.30
CA GLY A 79 8.09 9.09 11.22
C GLY A 79 9.48 9.07 10.58
N ARG A 80 9.60 8.79 9.28
CA ARG A 80 10.91 8.48 8.65
C ARG A 80 11.20 9.22 7.34
N ILE A 81 10.16 9.69 6.62
CA ILE A 81 10.30 10.36 5.32
C ILE A 81 9.92 11.85 5.41
N GLY A 82 8.93 12.18 6.24
CA GLY A 82 8.37 13.53 6.38
C GLY A 82 6.96 13.65 5.79
N SER A 83 6.12 14.43 6.46
CA SER A 83 4.70 14.63 6.14
C SER A 83 4.45 15.57 4.95
N GLU A 84 5.48 16.26 4.45
CA GLU A 84 5.37 17.16 3.28
C GLU A 84 5.38 16.41 1.93
N ASN A 85 5.58 15.09 1.95
CA ASN A 85 5.65 14.29 0.73
C ASN A 85 4.26 14.08 0.09
N ARG A 86 4.19 14.08 -1.24
CA ARG A 86 2.99 13.75 -2.03
C ARG A 86 2.33 12.44 -1.58
N LEU A 87 3.13 11.42 -1.24
CA LEU A 87 2.60 10.14 -0.79
C LEU A 87 1.85 10.28 0.54
N TYR A 88 2.34 11.08 1.49
CA TYR A 88 1.67 11.32 2.77
C TYR A 88 0.26 11.88 2.54
N ARG A 89 0.17 12.94 1.72
CA ARG A 89 -1.11 13.59 1.40
C ARG A 89 -2.08 12.64 0.70
N ALA A 90 -1.60 11.84 -0.25
CA ALA A 90 -2.43 10.87 -0.95
C ALA A 90 -3.00 9.81 0.01
N VAL A 91 -2.17 9.27 0.91
CA VAL A 91 -2.61 8.29 1.91
C VAL A 91 -3.61 8.92 2.88
N GLN A 92 -3.40 10.17 3.27
CA GLN A 92 -4.33 10.90 4.14
C GLN A 92 -5.71 11.07 3.49
N THR A 93 -5.77 11.43 2.21
CA THR A 93 -7.03 11.49 1.45
C THR A 93 -7.73 10.14 1.40
N ASN A 94 -6.97 9.06 1.17
CA ASN A 94 -7.54 7.71 1.12
C ASN A 94 -8.07 7.24 2.48
N LEU A 95 -7.35 7.56 3.57
CA LEU A 95 -7.81 7.26 4.93
C LEU A 95 -9.10 8.01 5.25
N ALA A 96 -9.16 9.32 4.97
CA ALA A 96 -10.36 10.12 5.18
C ALA A 96 -11.57 9.57 4.40
N ALA A 97 -11.36 9.12 3.15
CA ALA A 97 -12.39 8.46 2.38
C ALA A 97 -12.86 7.14 3.02
N ALA A 98 -11.94 6.35 3.55
CA ALA A 98 -12.27 5.10 4.26
C ALA A 98 -12.98 5.33 5.60
N GLU A 99 -12.76 6.46 6.26
CA GLU A 99 -13.42 6.87 7.50
C GLU A 99 -14.82 7.45 7.27
N ALA A 100 -15.07 8.03 6.09
CA ALA A 100 -16.35 8.64 5.73
C ALA A 100 -17.40 7.66 5.18
N CYS A 101 -17.02 6.39 4.92
CA CYS A 101 -17.93 5.30 4.58
C CYS A 101 -18.42 4.56 5.82
#